data_AF-A0A1Q5B2I6-F1
#
_entry.id   AF-A0A1Q5B2I6-F1
#
_cell.length_a   1.000
_cell.length_b   1.000
_cell.length_c   1.000
_cell.angle_alpha   90.00
_cell.angle_beta   90.00
_cell.angle_gamma   90.00
#
_symmetry.space_group_name_H-M   'P 1'
#
loop_
_entity.id
_entity.type
_entity.pdbx_description
1 polymer ?
#
loop_
_entity_poly.entity_id
_entity_poly.type
_entity_poly.pdbx_seq_one_letter_code
_entity_poly.pdbx_strand_id
1 'polypeptide(L)'
;MTGFWVLIEESAGQADRAWWIERRLAARTPAEIVEFDIAFTAARRRAETWTVWAAGYRIMSGLCSADGFWYFLPWLVGLGRDSFDRVVADPDALADVPQVRRLAGLKMDRWTDDDWPEWEALNYVSRQAYDTVTGENEGIIDALRALHHEYPEDPAPTGDEWDFDDEAEMGRRLPRLSALFPTRR
;
A
#
# COMPACT_ATOMS: atom_id res chain seq x y z
N MET A 1 -2.87 -23.98 -4.38
CA MET A 1 -3.26 -22.55 -4.37
C MET A 1 -2.24 -21.79 -3.56
N THR A 2 -1.51 -20.86 -4.17
CA THR A 2 -0.61 -19.95 -3.46
C THR A 2 -1.47 -18.77 -2.99
N GLY A 3 -1.65 -18.59 -1.68
CA GLY A 3 -2.50 -17.52 -1.15
C GLY A 3 -1.94 -16.13 -1.44
N PHE A 4 -2.81 -15.10 -1.41
CA PHE A 4 -2.48 -13.68 -1.64
C PHE A 4 -1.15 -13.25 -0.98
N TRP A 5 -1.04 -13.40 0.34
CA TRP A 5 0.16 -13.01 1.09
C TRP A 5 1.42 -13.76 0.66
N VAL A 6 1.30 -15.05 0.36
CA VAL A 6 2.44 -15.85 -0.11
C VAL A 6 2.96 -15.31 -1.43
N LEU A 7 2.08 -14.89 -2.34
CA LEU A 7 2.50 -14.30 -3.62
C LEU A 7 3.21 -12.95 -3.42
N ILE A 8 2.69 -12.10 -2.52
CA ILE A 8 3.32 -10.82 -2.16
C ILE A 8 4.71 -11.04 -1.55
N GLU A 9 4.84 -12.00 -0.63
CA GLU A 9 6.09 -12.27 0.08
C GLU A 9 7.14 -12.93 -0.83
N GLU A 10 6.74 -13.85 -1.71
CA GLU A 10 7.63 -14.44 -2.72
C GLU A 10 8.17 -13.39 -3.72
N SER A 11 7.42 -12.29 -3.93
CA SER A 11 7.86 -11.21 -4.83
C SER A 11 9.06 -10.43 -4.28
N ALA A 12 9.32 -10.42 -2.97
CA ALA A 12 10.30 -9.53 -2.34
C ALA A 12 11.75 -9.70 -2.84
N GLY A 13 12.10 -10.86 -3.41
CA GLY A 13 13.42 -11.13 -3.99
C GLY A 13 13.54 -10.88 -5.50
N GLN A 14 12.49 -10.37 -6.14
CA GLN A 14 12.43 -10.20 -7.60
C GLN A 14 12.85 -8.79 -8.00
N ALA A 15 13.57 -8.67 -9.12
CA ALA A 15 14.02 -7.38 -9.64
C ALA A 15 12.85 -6.47 -10.03
N ASP A 16 11.84 -7.04 -10.71
CA ASP A 16 10.56 -6.38 -10.96
C ASP A 16 9.46 -7.18 -10.27
N ARG A 17 9.11 -6.73 -9.07
CA ARG A 17 8.14 -7.41 -8.21
C ARG A 17 6.74 -7.41 -8.83
N ALA A 18 6.32 -6.29 -9.41
CA ALA A 18 4.97 -6.13 -9.96
C ALA A 18 4.79 -7.03 -11.19
N TRP A 19 5.73 -6.97 -12.13
CA TRP A 19 5.70 -7.83 -13.31
C TRP A 19 5.78 -9.31 -12.96
N TRP A 20 6.58 -9.66 -11.94
CA TRP A 20 6.63 -11.05 -11.47
C TRP A 20 5.28 -11.52 -10.91
N ILE A 21 4.61 -10.69 -10.10
CA ILE A 21 3.26 -10.99 -9.57
C ILE A 21 2.26 -11.13 -10.73
N GLU A 22 2.23 -10.16 -11.64
CA GLU A 22 1.38 -10.16 -12.83
C GLU A 22 1.53 -11.47 -13.62
N ARG A 23 2.77 -11.89 -13.94
CA ARG A 23 3.03 -13.15 -14.65
C ARG A 23 2.57 -14.39 -13.89
N ARG A 24 2.68 -14.37 -12.57
CA ARG A 24 2.26 -15.50 -11.72
C ARG A 24 0.74 -15.59 -11.64
N LEU A 25 0.04 -14.46 -11.69
CA LEU A 25 -1.42 -14.34 -11.81
C LEU A 25 -1.90 -14.73 -13.21
N ALA A 26 -1.22 -14.30 -14.28
CA ALA A 26 -1.57 -14.63 -15.66
C ALA A 26 -1.44 -16.13 -15.99
N ALA A 27 -0.79 -16.91 -15.12
CA ALA A 27 -0.76 -18.38 -15.20
C ALA A 27 -1.94 -19.06 -14.47
N ARG A 28 -2.91 -18.29 -13.97
CA ARG A 28 -4.06 -18.77 -13.17
C ARG A 28 -5.37 -18.59 -13.92
N THR A 29 -6.42 -19.16 -13.36
CA THR A 29 -7.77 -18.97 -13.88
C THR A 29 -8.25 -17.54 -13.63
N PRO A 30 -9.14 -16.98 -14.46
CA PRO A 30 -9.73 -15.65 -14.22
C PRO A 30 -10.36 -15.52 -12.82
N ALA A 31 -10.99 -16.58 -12.31
CA ALA A 31 -11.55 -16.61 -10.97
C ALA A 31 -10.49 -16.44 -9.87
N GLU A 32 -9.33 -17.11 -9.98
CA GLU A 32 -8.23 -16.96 -9.02
C GLU A 32 -7.61 -15.55 -9.07
N ILE A 33 -7.61 -14.89 -10.22
CA ILE A 33 -7.15 -13.50 -10.35
C ILE A 33 -8.12 -12.54 -9.65
N VAL A 34 -9.43 -12.76 -9.83
CA VAL A 34 -10.48 -12.01 -9.11
C VAL A 34 -10.38 -12.24 -7.59
N GLU A 35 -10.14 -13.46 -7.13
CA GLU A 35 -9.90 -13.76 -5.70
C GLU A 35 -8.68 -13.01 -5.14
N PHE A 36 -7.60 -12.90 -5.92
CA PHE A 36 -6.44 -12.08 -5.55
C PHE A 36 -6.83 -10.61 -5.41
N ASP A 37 -7.57 -10.05 -6.35
CA ASP A 37 -8.01 -8.66 -6.32
C ASP A 37 -8.89 -8.36 -5.09
N ILE A 38 -9.86 -9.22 -4.81
CA ILE A 38 -10.72 -9.12 -3.61
C ILE A 38 -9.87 -9.15 -2.34
N ALA A 39 -8.90 -10.06 -2.25
CA ALA A 39 -8.00 -10.16 -1.10
C ALA A 39 -7.11 -8.92 -0.94
N PHE A 40 -6.58 -8.39 -2.05
CA PHE A 40 -5.76 -7.19 -2.09
C PHE A 40 -6.55 -5.94 -1.68
N THR A 41 -7.74 -5.76 -2.25
CA THR A 41 -8.66 -4.68 -1.91
C THR A 41 -9.07 -4.74 -0.44
N ALA A 42 -9.40 -5.93 0.07
CA ALA A 42 -9.71 -6.14 1.48
C ALA A 42 -8.52 -5.83 2.40
N ALA A 43 -7.29 -6.19 1.99
CA ALA A 43 -6.08 -5.82 2.74
C ALA A 43 -5.94 -4.30 2.79
N ARG A 44 -5.93 -3.61 1.65
CA ARG A 44 -5.83 -2.15 1.57
C ARG A 44 -6.86 -1.42 2.43
N ARG A 45 -8.15 -1.81 2.34
CA ARG A 45 -9.26 -1.25 3.14
C ARG A 45 -8.98 -1.29 4.65
N ARG A 46 -8.24 -2.28 5.15
CA ARG A 46 -7.87 -2.37 6.58
C ARG A 46 -6.86 -1.30 7.00
N ALA A 47 -5.99 -0.87 6.09
CA ALA A 47 -4.99 0.18 6.34
C ALA A 47 -5.50 1.58 5.94
N GLU A 48 -6.66 1.66 5.27
CA GLU A 48 -7.25 2.88 4.76
C GLU A 48 -7.93 3.71 5.88
N THR A 49 -7.09 4.31 6.72
CA THR A 49 -7.51 5.16 7.84
C THR A 49 -6.78 6.49 7.80
N TRP A 50 -7.39 7.53 8.37
CA TRP A 50 -6.74 8.84 8.52
C TRP A 50 -5.42 8.76 9.30
N THR A 51 -5.29 7.83 10.26
CA THR A 51 -4.05 7.62 11.02
C THR A 51 -2.91 7.07 10.19
N VAL A 52 -3.20 6.12 9.30
CA VAL A 52 -2.19 5.56 8.40
C VAL A 52 -1.80 6.60 7.35
N TRP A 53 -2.76 7.41 6.88
CA TRP A 53 -2.44 8.53 5.99
C TRP A 53 -1.54 9.55 6.69
N ALA A 54 -1.87 9.96 7.92
CA ALA A 54 -1.02 10.83 8.71
C ALA A 54 0.40 10.27 8.89
N ALA A 55 0.55 8.95 9.06
CA ALA A 55 1.85 8.30 9.13
C ALA A 55 2.64 8.43 7.82
N GLY A 56 2.00 8.18 6.67
CA GLY A 56 2.59 8.42 5.35
C GLY A 56 2.98 9.89 5.16
N TYR A 57 2.08 10.81 5.50
CA TYR A 57 2.29 12.26 5.47
C TYR A 57 3.52 12.67 6.28
N ARG A 58 3.68 12.16 7.50
CA ARG A 58 4.85 12.41 8.36
C ARG A 58 6.15 11.89 7.74
N ILE A 59 6.16 10.65 7.25
CA ILE A 59 7.35 10.03 6.65
C ILE A 59 7.80 10.82 5.42
N MET A 60 6.84 11.20 4.57
CA MET A 60 7.08 11.92 3.31
C MET A 60 7.13 13.44 3.47
N SER A 61 7.31 13.94 4.69
CA SER A 61 7.43 15.39 4.99
C SER A 61 6.32 16.25 4.38
N GLY A 62 5.08 15.76 4.44
CA GLY A 62 3.88 16.43 3.95
C GLY A 62 3.55 16.20 2.46
N LEU A 63 4.36 15.42 1.74
CA LEU A 63 4.16 15.13 0.32
C LEU A 63 3.19 13.97 0.04
N CYS A 64 2.48 13.49 1.06
CA CYS A 64 1.48 12.43 0.92
C CYS A 64 0.10 13.03 0.65
N SER A 65 -0.18 13.38 -0.61
CA SER A 65 -1.52 13.74 -1.08
C SER A 65 -2.47 12.52 -1.08
N ALA A 66 -3.69 12.67 -1.58
CA ALA A 66 -4.59 11.53 -1.79
C ALA A 66 -3.96 10.48 -2.73
N ASP A 67 -3.37 10.91 -3.85
CA ASP A 67 -2.64 10.02 -4.77
C ASP A 67 -1.42 9.37 -4.08
N GLY A 68 -0.65 10.15 -3.31
CA GLY A 68 0.47 9.60 -2.53
C GLY A 68 0.01 8.54 -1.53
N PHE A 69 -1.15 8.75 -0.88
CA PHE A 69 -1.73 7.77 0.02
C PHE A 69 -2.23 6.52 -0.71
N TRP A 70 -2.80 6.72 -1.91
CA TRP A 70 -3.22 5.62 -2.79
C TRP A 70 -2.07 4.70 -3.19
N TYR A 71 -0.86 5.23 -3.33
CA TYR A 71 0.36 4.45 -3.62
C TYR A 71 1.07 3.97 -2.36
N PHE A 72 0.85 4.60 -1.21
CA PHE A 72 1.38 4.16 0.08
C PHE A 72 0.71 2.86 0.56
N LEU A 73 -0.60 2.71 0.36
CA LEU A 73 -1.34 1.49 0.74
C LEU A 73 -0.78 0.19 0.11
N PRO A 74 -0.54 0.10 -1.22
CA PRO A 74 0.10 -1.07 -1.81
C PRO A 74 1.54 -1.27 -1.33
N TRP A 75 2.27 -0.18 -1.05
CA TRP A 75 3.60 -0.30 -0.46
C TRP A 75 3.55 -0.97 0.92
N LEU A 76 2.59 -0.60 1.77
CA LEU A 76 2.36 -1.26 3.07
C LEU A 76 2.05 -2.75 2.91
N VAL A 77 1.15 -3.11 1.99
CA VAL A 77 0.86 -4.51 1.66
C VAL A 77 2.15 -5.22 1.23
N GLY A 78 2.97 -4.55 0.44
CA GLY A 78 4.24 -5.05 -0.06
C GLY A 78 5.31 -5.31 1.00
N LEU A 79 5.13 -4.85 2.25
CA LEU A 79 6.00 -5.17 3.38
C LEU A 79 5.78 -6.60 3.90
N GLY A 80 4.76 -7.30 3.41
CA GLY A 80 4.36 -8.64 3.86
C GLY A 80 3.39 -8.60 5.04
N ARG A 81 2.79 -9.76 5.34
CA ARG A 81 1.63 -9.83 6.22
C ARG A 81 1.90 -9.34 7.64
N ASP A 82 3.00 -9.78 8.24
CA ASP A 82 3.29 -9.48 9.66
C ASP A 82 3.52 -7.99 9.90
N SER A 83 4.28 -7.34 9.00
CA SER A 83 4.51 -5.90 9.04
C SER A 83 3.20 -5.14 8.81
N PHE A 84 2.42 -5.56 7.81
CA PHE A 84 1.14 -4.95 7.48
C PHE A 84 0.15 -5.03 8.65
N ASP A 85 -0.06 -6.22 9.22
CA ASP A 85 -1.01 -6.45 10.32
C ASP A 85 -0.61 -5.64 11.57
N ARG A 86 0.70 -5.50 11.83
CA ARG A 86 1.20 -4.65 12.92
C ARG A 86 0.91 -3.17 12.69
N VAL A 87 1.14 -2.65 11.49
CA VAL A 87 0.90 -1.25 11.14
C VAL A 87 -0.60 -0.91 11.14
N VAL A 88 -1.45 -1.83 10.69
CA VAL A 88 -2.91 -1.67 10.77
C VAL A 88 -3.37 -1.54 12.22
N ALA A 89 -2.79 -2.33 13.13
CA ALA A 89 -3.14 -2.27 14.56
C ALA A 89 -2.56 -1.04 15.26
N ASP A 90 -1.36 -0.62 14.86
CA ASP A 90 -0.65 0.53 15.41
C ASP A 90 0.16 1.23 14.29
N PRO A 91 -0.37 2.30 13.67
CA PRO A 91 0.32 2.98 12.58
C PRO A 91 1.69 3.56 12.98
N ASP A 92 1.90 3.88 14.26
CA ASP A 92 3.19 4.38 14.77
C ASP A 92 4.27 3.27 14.78
N ALA A 93 3.88 2.00 14.65
CA ALA A 93 4.80 0.89 14.46
C ALA A 93 5.59 0.96 13.15
N LEU A 94 5.20 1.81 12.19
CA LEU A 94 6.02 2.12 11.01
C LEU A 94 7.41 2.62 11.40
N ALA A 95 7.58 3.25 12.57
CA ALA A 95 8.89 3.65 13.09
C ALA A 95 9.86 2.47 13.32
N ASP A 96 9.35 1.22 13.38
CA ASP A 96 10.16 0.01 13.48
C ASP A 96 10.50 -0.65 12.15
N VAL A 97 9.80 -0.29 11.07
CA VAL A 97 9.99 -0.92 9.76
C VAL A 97 11.37 -0.56 9.22
N PRO A 98 12.21 -1.55 8.81
CA PRO A 98 13.58 -1.31 8.36
C PRO A 98 13.68 -0.27 7.24
N GLN A 99 12.71 -0.30 6.31
CA GLN A 99 12.62 0.65 5.21
C GLN A 99 12.43 2.08 5.72
N VAL A 100 11.50 2.30 6.65
CA VAL A 100 11.26 3.60 7.27
C VAL A 100 12.47 4.08 8.07
N ARG A 101 13.13 3.19 8.82
CA ARG A 101 14.36 3.52 9.56
C ARG A 101 15.50 3.93 8.64
N ARG A 102 15.64 3.30 7.47
CA ARG A 102 16.61 3.71 6.45
C ARG A 102 16.31 5.14 6.00
N LEU A 103 15.06 5.43 5.64
CA LEU A 103 14.62 6.74 5.18
C LEU A 103 14.89 7.85 6.21
N ALA A 104 14.64 7.58 7.49
CA ALA A 104 14.92 8.51 8.58
C ALA A 104 16.42 8.86 8.73
N GLY A 105 17.31 7.96 8.31
CA GLY A 105 18.75 8.19 8.28
C GLY A 105 19.23 8.99 7.07
N LEU A 106 18.35 9.25 6.10
CA LEU A 106 18.64 9.96 4.86
C LEU A 106 18.01 11.36 4.89
N LYS A 107 18.61 12.29 4.15
CA LYS A 107 17.91 13.53 3.80
C LYS A 107 16.99 13.23 2.61
N MET A 108 15.78 13.77 2.63
CA MET A 108 14.77 13.52 1.58
C MET A 108 15.24 13.95 0.18
N ASP A 109 16.10 14.96 0.06
CA ASP A 109 16.73 15.37 -1.21
C ASP A 109 17.72 14.35 -1.79
N ARG A 110 18.00 13.26 -1.06
CA ARG A 110 18.83 12.13 -1.47
C ARG A 110 18.05 10.86 -1.74
N TRP A 111 16.73 10.86 -1.53
CA TRP A 111 15.90 9.71 -1.85
C TRP A 111 15.89 9.50 -3.35
N THR A 112 16.09 8.26 -3.77
CA THR A 112 15.85 7.84 -5.17
C THR A 112 14.38 7.45 -5.33
N ASP A 113 13.95 7.21 -6.57
CA ASP A 113 12.59 6.73 -6.84
C ASP A 113 12.26 5.46 -6.03
N ASP A 114 13.21 4.53 -5.91
CA ASP A 114 13.08 3.30 -5.10
C ASP A 114 13.03 3.53 -3.57
N ASP A 115 13.38 4.72 -3.08
CA ASP A 115 13.31 5.04 -1.65
C ASP A 115 11.91 5.46 -1.22
N TRP A 116 11.10 6.01 -2.13
CA TRP A 116 9.75 6.46 -1.80
C TRP A 116 8.90 5.28 -1.32
N PRO A 117 8.10 5.47 -0.25
CA PRO A 117 7.25 4.41 0.28
C PRO A 117 5.97 4.27 -0.57
N GLU A 118 6.13 4.08 -1.88
CA GLU A 118 5.05 3.98 -2.84
C GLU A 118 5.20 2.70 -3.68
N TRP A 119 4.06 2.13 -4.10
CA TRP A 119 4.06 1.00 -5.01
C TRP A 119 2.80 1.00 -5.88
N GLU A 120 2.66 2.02 -6.72
CA GLU A 120 1.52 2.18 -7.62
C GLU A 120 1.25 0.92 -8.46
N ALA A 121 2.30 0.33 -9.04
CA ALA A 121 2.16 -0.79 -9.98
C ALA A 121 1.36 -1.98 -9.42
N LEU A 122 1.42 -2.22 -8.10
CA LEU A 122 0.67 -3.30 -7.46
C LEU A 122 -0.86 -3.10 -7.56
N ASN A 123 -1.34 -1.86 -7.71
CA ASN A 123 -2.77 -1.58 -7.91
C ASN A 123 -3.30 -2.12 -9.25
N TYR A 124 -2.44 -2.47 -10.20
CA TYR A 124 -2.85 -2.83 -11.56
C TYR A 124 -2.52 -4.27 -11.96
N VAL A 125 -1.77 -5.03 -11.15
CA VAL A 125 -1.30 -6.38 -11.53
C VAL A 125 -2.43 -7.38 -11.75
N SER A 126 -3.52 -7.29 -10.99
CA SER A 126 -4.70 -8.16 -11.13
C SER A 126 -5.42 -7.88 -12.45
N ARG A 127 -5.68 -6.59 -12.74
CA ARG A 127 -6.28 -6.12 -13.99
C ARG A 127 -5.45 -6.53 -15.20
N GLN A 128 -4.15 -6.24 -15.20
CA GLN A 128 -3.24 -6.60 -16.30
C GLN A 128 -3.18 -8.11 -16.55
N ALA A 129 -3.11 -8.91 -15.47
CA ALA A 129 -3.14 -10.36 -15.58
C ALA A 129 -4.48 -10.88 -16.12
N TYR A 130 -5.60 -10.32 -15.67
CA TYR A 130 -6.94 -10.71 -16.12
C TYR A 130 -7.13 -10.40 -17.61
N ASP A 131 -6.76 -9.21 -18.04
CA ASP A 131 -6.82 -8.78 -19.44
C ASP A 131 -5.94 -9.68 -20.33
N THR A 132 -4.75 -10.06 -19.82
CA THR A 132 -3.85 -11.00 -20.51
C THR A 132 -4.46 -12.39 -20.69
N VAL A 133 -5.18 -12.91 -19.69
CA VAL A 133 -5.76 -14.26 -19.72
C VAL A 133 -7.05 -14.32 -20.53
N THR A 134 -7.87 -13.27 -20.47
CA THR A 134 -9.20 -13.25 -21.10
C THR A 134 -9.21 -12.59 -22.48
N GLY A 135 -8.26 -11.68 -22.75
CA GLY A 135 -8.29 -10.80 -23.91
C GLY A 135 -9.31 -9.67 -23.81
N GLU A 136 -9.95 -9.49 -22.65
CA GLU A 136 -10.95 -8.45 -22.39
C GLU A 136 -10.28 -7.29 -21.67
N ASN A 137 -10.28 -6.10 -22.28
CA ASN A 137 -9.73 -4.91 -21.64
C ASN A 137 -10.60 -4.47 -20.46
N GLU A 138 -10.01 -4.38 -19.28
CA GLU A 138 -10.68 -4.04 -18.02
C GLU A 138 -11.80 -5.01 -17.61
N GLY A 139 -11.79 -6.24 -18.13
CA GLY A 139 -12.85 -7.24 -17.90
C GLY A 139 -12.98 -7.66 -16.42
N ILE A 140 -11.92 -7.48 -15.62
CA ILE A 140 -11.96 -7.77 -14.18
C ILE A 140 -12.98 -6.91 -13.44
N ILE A 141 -13.22 -5.66 -13.90
CA ILE A 141 -14.16 -4.73 -13.26
C ILE A 141 -15.58 -5.28 -13.35
N ASP A 142 -15.95 -5.80 -14.53
CA ASP A 142 -17.26 -6.43 -14.74
C ASP A 142 -17.38 -7.73 -13.95
N ALA A 143 -16.31 -8.53 -13.87
CA ALA A 143 -16.28 -9.75 -13.05
C ALA A 143 -16.47 -9.46 -11.55
N LEU A 144 -15.80 -8.44 -11.02
CA LEU A 144 -15.97 -7.99 -9.64
C LEU A 144 -17.39 -7.45 -9.39
N ARG A 145 -17.91 -6.64 -10.30
CA ARG A 145 -19.28 -6.10 -10.21
C ARG A 145 -20.33 -7.22 -10.20
N ALA A 146 -20.13 -8.27 -11.01
CA ALA A 146 -21.02 -9.43 -11.02
C ALA A 146 -21.04 -10.18 -9.68
N LEU A 147 -19.98 -10.05 -8.88
CA LEU A 147 -19.88 -10.59 -7.52
C LEU A 147 -20.27 -9.57 -6.44
N HIS A 148 -20.82 -8.40 -6.82
CA HIS A 148 -21.13 -7.29 -5.91
C HIS A 148 -19.92 -6.73 -5.16
N HIS A 149 -18.72 -6.82 -5.75
CA HIS A 149 -17.52 -6.17 -5.27
C HIS A 149 -17.26 -4.87 -6.05
N GLU A 150 -16.85 -3.83 -5.33
CA GLU A 150 -16.40 -2.57 -5.91
C GLU A 150 -14.93 -2.67 -6.31
N TYR A 151 -14.57 -2.02 -7.41
CA TYR A 151 -13.19 -1.76 -7.79
C TYR A 151 -12.85 -0.33 -7.35
N PRO A 152 -12.05 -0.13 -6.29
CA PRO A 152 -11.81 1.20 -5.77
C PRO A 152 -10.85 1.95 -6.71
N GLU A 153 -11.17 3.22 -6.99
CA GLU A 153 -10.35 4.12 -7.83
C GLU A 153 -9.62 5.18 -7.00
N ASP A 154 -10.16 5.52 -5.83
CA ASP A 154 -9.68 6.56 -4.92
C ASP A 154 -9.67 6.08 -3.47
N PRO A 155 -8.81 6.68 -2.61
CA PRO A 155 -8.81 6.37 -1.19
C PRO A 155 -10.09 6.89 -0.50
N ALA A 156 -10.67 6.07 0.36
CA ALA A 156 -11.82 6.37 1.21
C ALA A 156 -11.45 6.12 2.70
N PRO A 157 -10.58 6.96 3.30
CA PRO A 157 -10.09 6.75 4.65
C PRO A 157 -11.21 6.75 5.68
N THR A 158 -11.13 5.81 6.62
CA THR A 158 -12.05 5.66 7.74
C THR A 158 -11.46 6.23 9.04
N GLY A 159 -12.32 6.42 10.05
CA GLY A 159 -11.95 7.01 11.34
C GLY A 159 -12.14 8.52 11.37
N ASP A 160 -11.58 9.17 12.39
CA ASP A 160 -11.66 10.62 12.54
C ASP A 160 -10.67 11.30 11.62
N GLU A 161 -11.09 12.32 10.88
CA GLU A 161 -10.20 13.22 10.15
C GLU A 161 -9.59 14.25 11.11
N TRP A 162 -8.34 14.66 10.89
CA TRP A 162 -7.71 15.76 11.62
C TRP A 162 -6.65 16.46 10.77
N ASP A 163 -6.22 17.63 11.24
CA ASP A 163 -5.17 18.41 10.60
C ASP A 163 -3.79 17.76 10.80
N PHE A 164 -3.18 17.27 9.71
CA PHE A 164 -1.87 16.64 9.75
C PHE A 164 -0.72 17.62 10.04
N ASP A 165 -0.96 18.92 9.88
CA ASP A 165 0.00 19.98 10.24
C ASP A 165 -0.06 20.35 11.74
N ASP A 166 -1.04 19.82 12.50
CA ASP A 166 -1.04 19.93 13.96
C ASP A 166 0.02 19.01 14.59
N GLU A 167 1.22 19.57 14.79
CA GLU A 167 2.34 18.86 15.40
C GLU A 167 2.07 18.30 16.80
N ALA A 168 1.16 18.91 17.57
CA ALA A 168 0.82 18.41 18.89
C ALA A 168 -0.04 17.14 18.78
N GLU A 169 -1.01 17.15 17.87
CA GLU A 169 -1.85 15.98 17.60
C GLU A 169 -1.05 14.85 16.92
N MET A 170 -0.17 15.20 15.98
CA MET A 170 0.78 14.25 15.37
C MET A 170 1.68 13.60 16.42
N GLY A 171 2.26 14.38 17.33
CA GLY A 171 3.09 13.86 18.42
C GLY A 171 2.31 13.01 19.42
N ARG A 172 1.00 13.25 19.58
CA ARG A 172 0.12 12.45 20.45
C ARG A 172 -0.26 11.11 19.83
N ARG A 173 -0.60 11.10 18.53
CA ARG A 173 -1.06 9.90 17.82
C ARG A 173 0.08 9.04 17.28
N LEU A 174 1.15 9.68 16.81
CA LEU A 174 2.30 9.05 16.17
C LEU A 174 3.61 9.53 16.82
N PRO A 175 3.81 9.33 18.14
CA PRO A 175 4.95 9.87 18.86
C PRO A 175 6.30 9.38 18.32
N ARG A 176 6.39 8.12 17.88
CA ARG A 176 7.65 7.51 17.45
C ARG A 176 8.03 7.99 16.05
N LEU A 177 7.07 8.05 15.12
CA LEU A 177 7.28 8.63 13.81
C LEU A 177 7.59 10.13 13.90
N SER A 178 6.93 10.85 14.80
CA SER A 178 7.19 12.29 15.01
C SER A 178 8.61 12.54 15.54
N ALA A 179 9.11 11.68 16.43
CA ALA A 179 10.50 11.74 16.88
C ALA A 179 11.50 11.35 15.78
N LEU A 180 11.13 10.42 14.90
CA LEU A 180 11.98 9.90 13.83
C LEU A 180 12.07 10.86 12.63
N PHE A 181 10.98 11.56 12.32
CA PHE A 181 10.86 12.55 11.25
C PHE A 181 10.44 13.91 11.82
N PRO A 182 11.33 14.64 12.50
CA PRO A 182 10.99 15.93 13.09
C PRO A 182 10.71 16.97 11.98
N THR A 183 9.67 17.78 12.17
CA THR A 183 9.41 18.95 11.32
C THR A 183 10.52 19.97 11.54
N ARG A 184 11.13 20.45 10.45
CA ARG A 184 12.12 21.53 10.54
C ARG A 184 11.37 22.83 10.85
N ARG A 185 11.65 23.41 12.01
CA ARG A 185 11.27 24.80 12.32
C ARG A 185 12.07 25.78 11.48
#